data_AF-A0A2V8N929-F1
#
_entry.id   AF-A0A2V8N929-F1
#
_cell.length_a   1.000
_cell.length_b   1.000
_cell.length_c   1.000
_cell.angle_alpha   90.00
_cell.angle_beta   90.00
_cell.angle_gamma   90.00
#
_symmetry.space_group_name_H-M   'P 1'
#
loop_
_entity.id
_entity.type
_entity.pdbx_description
1 polymer ?
#
loop_
_entity_poly.entity_id
_entity_poly.type
_entity_poly.pdbx_seq_one_letter_code
_entity_poly.pdbx_strand_id
1 'polypeptide(L)'
;MCLGIPGKILDCFESQGLRMAKVEFGGIVREACLQCIPEACVGDYVLVHVGFAIARMDEQEASRTYRLLEEMGQLNELKPSDNENGA
;
A
#
# COMPACT_ATOMS: atom_id res chain seq x y z
N MET A 1 5.70 2.21 -11.61
CA MET A 1 4.66 3.17 -11.20
C MET A 1 4.58 3.15 -9.68
N CYS A 2 4.75 4.31 -9.04
CA CYS A 2 4.64 4.42 -7.58
C CYS A 2 3.17 4.53 -7.19
N LEU A 3 2.70 3.65 -6.32
CA LEU A 3 1.39 3.78 -5.70
C LEU A 3 1.60 4.70 -4.49
N GLY A 4 1.16 5.95 -4.58
CA GLY A 4 1.27 6.96 -3.51
C GLY A 4 0.34 6.70 -2.31
N ILE A 5 -0.08 5.45 -2.12
CA ILE A 5 -1.01 5.02 -1.09
C ILE A 5 -0.34 3.98 -0.18
N PRO A 6 -0.62 4.00 1.13
CA PRO A 6 -0.14 2.96 2.03
C PRO A 6 -0.75 1.62 1.62
N GLY A 7 0.03 0.56 1.80
CA GLY A 7 -0.41 -0.81 1.55
C GLY A 7 -0.27 -1.66 2.79
N LYS A 8 -1.19 -2.62 2.96
CA LYS A 8 -1.20 -3.53 4.11
C LYS A 8 -0.39 -4.78 3.81
N ILE A 9 0.54 -5.15 4.69
CA ILE A 9 1.27 -6.40 4.58
C ILE A 9 0.32 -7.57 4.87
N LEU A 10 0.14 -8.44 3.88
CA LEU A 10 -0.64 -9.67 4.00
C LEU A 10 0.22 -10.87 4.39
N ASP A 11 1.47 -10.90 3.92
CA ASP A 11 2.38 -12.04 4.12
C ASP A 11 3.84 -11.59 3.99
N CYS A 12 4.75 -12.23 4.72
CA CYS A 12 6.19 -11.96 4.70
C CYS A 12 6.98 -13.23 4.39
N PHE A 13 7.96 -13.14 3.48
CA PHE A 13 8.78 -14.27 3.07
C PHE A 13 10.19 -13.83 2.69
N GLU A 14 11.14 -14.76 2.65
CA GLU A 14 12.47 -14.50 2.08
C GLU A 14 12.54 -14.94 0.62
N SER A 15 13.16 -14.12 -0.22
CA SER A 15 13.44 -14.45 -1.61
C SER A 15 14.83 -13.96 -1.97
N GLN A 16 15.68 -14.85 -2.47
CA GLN A 16 17.07 -14.55 -2.85
C GLN A 16 17.90 -13.86 -1.72
N GLY A 17 17.62 -14.19 -0.46
CA GLY A 17 18.29 -13.59 0.71
C GLY A 17 17.81 -12.17 1.06
N LEU A 18 16.75 -11.69 0.41
CA LEU A 18 16.08 -10.44 0.71
C LEU A 18 14.76 -10.71 1.40
N ARG A 19 14.42 -9.91 2.41
CA ARG A 19 13.11 -9.97 3.05
C ARG A 19 12.07 -9.29 2.16
N MET A 20 11.08 -10.05 1.72
CA MET A 20 10.01 -9.63 0.83
C MET A 20 8.66 -9.76 1.54
N ALA A 21 7.65 -9.06 1.03
CA ALA A 21 6.29 -9.17 1.50
C ALA A 21 5.27 -9.00 0.38
N LYS A 22 4.11 -9.65 0.54
CA LYS A 22 2.90 -9.37 -0.23
C LYS A 22 2.16 -8.22 0.44
N VAL A 23 1.95 -7.15 -0.30
CA VAL A 23 1.34 -5.91 0.19
C VAL A 23 0.10 -5.62 -0.64
N GLU A 24 -1.04 -5.40 0.02
CA GLU A 24 -2.32 -5.04 -0.60
C GLU A 24 -2.52 -3.52 -0.63
N PHE A 25 -2.84 -3.00 -1.80
CA PHE A 25 -3.14 -1.60 -2.06
C PHE A 25 -4.54 -1.50 -2.66
N GLY A 26 -5.55 -1.15 -1.84
CA GLY A 26 -6.92 -0.92 -2.33
C GLY A 26 -7.51 -2.07 -3.16
N GLY A 27 -7.17 -3.33 -2.82
CA GLY A 27 -7.61 -4.53 -3.54
C GLY A 27 -6.61 -5.12 -4.54
N ILE A 28 -5.45 -4.49 -4.76
CA ILE A 28 -4.39 -5.02 -5.62
C ILE A 28 -3.22 -5.50 -4.75
N VAL A 29 -2.81 -6.76 -4.92
CA VAL A 29 -1.65 -7.32 -4.21
C VAL A 29 -0.38 -7.19 -5.06
N ARG A 30 0.69 -6.67 -4.46
CA ARG A 30 2.02 -6.53 -5.06
C ARG A 30 3.10 -7.00 -4.10
N GLU A 31 4.24 -7.43 -4.64
CA GLU A 31 5.41 -7.76 -3.83
C GLU A 31 6.25 -6.51 -3.57
N ALA A 32 6.74 -6.37 -2.34
CA ALA A 32 7.63 -5.29 -1.94
C ALA A 32 8.79 -5.83 -1.09
N CYS A 33 9.96 -5.26 -1.30
CA CYS A 33 11.14 -5.55 -0.48
C CYS A 33 11.06 -4.78 0.85
N LEU A 34 11.18 -5.51 1.97
CA LEU A 34 11.15 -4.97 3.32
C LEU A 34 12.55 -4.72 3.90
N GLN A 35 13.61 -4.84 3.11
CA GLN A 35 14.99 -4.73 3.61
C GLN A 35 15.28 -3.40 4.33
N CYS A 36 14.58 -2.32 3.94
CA CYS A 36 14.72 -1.02 4.56
C CYS A 36 13.98 -0.90 5.91
N ILE A 37 13.02 -1.79 6.19
CA ILE A 37 12.19 -1.82 7.39
C ILE A 37 11.99 -3.27 7.88
N PRO A 38 13.06 -3.97 8.30
CA PRO A 38 12.99 -5.38 8.70
C PRO A 38 12.09 -5.64 9.91
N GLU A 39 11.70 -4.63 10.67
CA GLU A 39 10.75 -4.76 11.77
C GLU A 39 9.28 -4.84 11.32
N ALA A 40 8.99 -4.60 10.02
CA ALA A 40 7.64 -4.63 9.50
C ALA A 40 7.07 -6.05 9.46
N CYS A 41 5.86 -6.19 9.99
CA CYS A 41 5.17 -7.46 10.19
C CYS A 41 3.86 -7.53 9.40
N VAL A 42 3.32 -8.74 9.27
CA VAL A 42 1.97 -8.94 8.72
C VAL A 42 0.96 -8.14 9.53
N GLY A 43 0.10 -7.40 8.83
CA GLY A 43 -0.86 -6.47 9.42
C GLY A 43 -0.40 -5.00 9.41
N ASP A 44 0.91 -4.74 9.33
CA ASP A 44 1.41 -3.37 9.27
C ASP A 44 1.08 -2.70 7.93
N TYR A 45 0.90 -1.38 7.99
CA TYR A 45 0.79 -0.55 6.79
C TYR A 45 2.16 0.00 6.43
N VAL A 46 2.50 -0.02 5.14
CA VAL A 46 3.80 0.42 4.64
C VAL A 46 3.65 1.30 3.41
N LEU A 47 4.56 2.27 3.28
CA LEU A 47 4.71 3.07 2.07
C LEU A 47 5.71 2.39 1.14
N VAL A 48 5.31 2.15 -0.11
CA VAL A 48 6.14 1.48 -1.12
C VAL A 48 6.55 2.45 -2.22
N HIS A 49 7.85 2.55 -2.45
CA HIS A 49 8.44 3.33 -3.52
C HIS A 49 9.31 2.44 -4.40
N VAL A 50 8.97 2.34 -5.69
CA VAL A 50 9.73 1.57 -6.70
C VAL A 50 9.99 0.10 -6.26
N GLY A 51 9.02 -0.51 -5.58
CA GLY A 51 9.10 -1.91 -5.12
C GLY A 51 9.79 -2.12 -3.77
N PHE A 52 10.19 -1.04 -3.08
CA PHE A 52 10.75 -1.09 -1.73
C PHE A 52 9.78 -0.46 -0.73
N ALA A 53 9.53 -1.16 0.37
CA ALA A 53 8.85 -0.56 1.50
C ALA A 53 9.87 0.32 2.24
N ILE A 54 9.61 1.62 2.27
CA ILE A 54 10.57 2.63 2.77
C ILE A 54 10.21 3.14 4.16
N ALA A 55 8.97 2.96 4.59
CA ALA A 55 8.50 3.38 5.91
C ALA A 55 7.33 2.52 6.36
N ARG A 56 7.30 2.21 7.66
CA ARG A 56 6.11 1.68 8.34
C ARG A 56 5.22 2.83 8.76
N MET A 57 3.92 2.60 8.71
CA MET A 57 2.89 3.54 9.11
C MET A 57 2.03 2.88 10.18
N ASP A 58 1.79 3.59 11.28
CA ASP A 58 0.90 3.13 12.34
C ASP A 58 -0.55 3.10 11.81
N GLU A 59 -1.35 2.11 12.22
CA GLU A 59 -2.71 1.95 11.72
C GLU A 59 -3.58 3.21 11.94
N GLN A 60 -3.38 3.91 13.06
CA GLN A 60 -4.07 5.18 13.36
C GLN A 60 -3.65 6.31 12.41
N GLU A 61 -2.37 6.40 12.06
CA GLU A 61 -1.87 7.40 11.11
C GLU A 61 -2.35 7.07 9.70
N ALA A 62 -2.29 5.80 9.30
CA ALA A 62 -2.80 5.34 8.02
C ALA A 62 -4.30 5.65 7.89
N SER A 63 -5.10 5.32 8.91
CA SER A 63 -6.53 5.63 8.95
C SER A 63 -6.81 7.14 8.87
N ARG A 64 -6.03 7.97 9.59
CA ARG A 64 -6.14 9.43 9.48
C ARG A 64 -5.84 9.94 8.06
N THR A 65 -4.79 9.42 7.42
CA THR A 65 -4.44 9.78 6.04
C THR A 65 -5.51 9.33 5.04
N TYR A 66 -6.03 8.10 5.18
CA TYR A 66 -7.13 7.61 4.34
C TYR A 66 -8.37 8.50 4.46
N ARG A 67 -8.76 8.82 5.70
CA ARG A 67 -9.90 9.69 5.95
C ARG A 67 -9.72 11.09 5.37
N LEU A 68 -8.52 11.66 5.48
CA LEU A 68 -8.20 12.96 4.87
C LEU A 68 -8.27 12.89 3.33
N LEU A 69 -7.77 11.81 2.72
CA LEU A 69 -7.87 11.59 1.26
C LEU A 69 -9.31 11.38 0.78
N GLU A 70 -10.15 10.75 1.60
CA GLU A 70 -11.60 10.63 1.36
C GLU A 70 -12.30 11.99 1.45
N GLU A 71 -12.00 12.79 2.47
CA GLU A 71 -12.56 14.14 2.64
C GLU A 71 -12.16 15.09 1.49
N MET A 72 -10.99 14.89 0.89
CA MET A 72 -10.50 15.65 -0.26
C MET A 72 -11.01 15.11 -1.62
N GLY A 73 -11.77 14.00 -1.64
CA GLY A 73 -12.30 13.40 -2.86
C GLY A 73 -11.26 12.74 -3.77
N GLN A 74 -10.00 12.66 -3.34
CA GLN A 74 -8.89 12.10 -4.14
C GLN A 74 -8.87 10.57 -4.17
N LEU A 75 -9.69 9.89 -3.36
CA LEU A 75 -9.85 8.43 -3.43
C LEU A 75 -10.52 7.97 -4.73
N ASN A 76 -11.23 8.87 -5.42
CA ASN A 76 -11.93 8.57 -6.68
C ASN A 76 -10.99 8.38 -7.88
N GLU A 77 -9.71 8.73 -7.76
CA GLU A 77 -8.71 8.58 -8.83
C GLU A 77 -8.11 7.16 -8.90
N LEU A 78 -8.46 6.27 -7.96
CA LEU A 78 -7.97 4.88 -7.88
C LEU A 78 -8.98 3.84 -8.37
N LYS A 79 -10.18 4.26 -8.80
CA LYS A 79 -11.08 3.35 -9.51
C LYS A 79 -10.62 3.27 -10.97
N PRO A 80 -10.37 2.07 -11.54
CA PRO A 80 -10.28 1.97 -12.99
C PRO A 80 -11.60 2.48 -13.56
N SER A 81 -11.50 3.25 -14.63
CA SER A 81 -12.65 3.72 -15.39
C SER A 81 -13.48 2.53 -15.89
N ASP A 82 -14.62 2.29 -15.27
CA ASP A 82 -15.79 1.69 -15.92
C ASP A 82 -16.81 2.82 -16.06
N ASN A 83 -16.66 3.62 -17.12
CA ASN A 83 -17.45 3.53 -18.34
C ASN A 83 -18.93 3.92 -18.12
N GLU A 84 -19.21 5.17 -18.48
CA GLU A 84 -20.37 5.61 -19.26
C GLU A 84 -21.73 5.00 -18.93
N ASN A 85 -22.59 5.77 -18.25
CA ASN A 85 -24.02 5.78 -18.56
C ASN A 85 -24.61 7.15 -18.27
N GLY A 86 -24.63 7.99 -19.30
CA GLY A 86 -25.41 9.20 -19.37
C GLY A 86 -26.25 9.18 -20.64
N ALA A 87 -27.49 8.70 -20.52
CA ALA A 87 -28.70 9.14 -21.23
C ALA A 87 -29.88 8.25 -20.82
#